data_AF-A0A7S4C1U1-F1
#
_entry.id   AF-A0A7S4C1U1-F1
#
_cell.length_a   1.000
_cell.length_b   1.000
_cell.length_c   1.000
_cell.angle_alpha   90.00
_cell.angle_beta   90.00
_cell.angle_gamma   90.00
#
_symmetry.space_group_name_H-M   'P 1'
#
loop_
_entity.id
_entity.type
_entity.pdbx_description
1 polymer ?
#
loop_
_entity_poly.entity_id
_entity_poly.type
_entity_poly.pdbx_seq_one_letter_code
_entity_poly.pdbx_strand_id
1 'polypeptide(L)'
;GDDCPRSSMESQPYSWPCDGALAAESTALIIIDMQVDFCGEGGYVDQMGYDLSLVRAPITPLQNLLASARAAGIKVIHTREGHRPSLADLPENKRWRSASIGAEIGSRGAQGRVLTRGEPGWELIPELSPLPTEDIIDKPGKGCFWGTDLDHLLRTCGVKRLIIGGITTDVCVHTTMRDANDMGYECLLLTDGSAATDASNHAAAINMVLKQGGVFGAVATSSAVCQLLAGLPRAHVAAINGAVPTPTPCTVPSAAPTPFTWPRGQLGLLMIDWQRDFLEKGGFGDSLGNQIGRLRAGLPGAAAVLAGARAAGIPVFHTLEAHKPDLSDCPPTKRRRCTAIGQTIDKSLGRVLIAGEPGNEIVDEVRPIAGETSIHKPGKGSFYATGFEQMLADKGVTHLLVTGVTTEVCVQTTVREANDRGIECLVVTDATESYFPQFKESALKMFVAQGGIVCWTAPSDAVVAALEATHPPK
;
A
#
# COMPACT_ATOMS: atom_id res chain seq x y z
N GLY A 1 -35.38 3.69 -14.44
CA GLY A 1 -35.98 5.03 -14.49
C GLY A 1 -35.32 5.83 -13.42
N ASP A 2 -34.27 6.56 -13.78
CA ASP A 2 -33.11 6.72 -12.91
C ASP A 2 -32.93 8.19 -12.51
N ASP A 3 -33.74 8.65 -11.57
CA ASP A 3 -33.67 9.99 -10.99
C ASP A 3 -33.07 9.92 -9.58
N CYS A 4 -31.93 9.23 -9.46
CA CYS A 4 -31.11 9.28 -8.25
C CYS A 4 -30.37 10.63 -8.25
N PRO A 5 -30.53 11.47 -7.20
CA PRO A 5 -29.91 12.79 -7.18
C PRO A 5 -28.40 12.67 -7.27
N ARG A 6 -27.79 13.44 -8.18
CA ARG A 6 -26.33 13.48 -8.34
C ARG A 6 -25.72 14.39 -7.28
N SER A 7 -24.88 13.82 -6.44
CA SER A 7 -24.29 14.45 -5.25
C SER A 7 -22.77 14.23 -5.28
N SER A 8 -22.10 15.05 -6.08
CA SER A 8 -20.64 15.10 -6.20
C SER A 8 -20.08 16.41 -5.62
N MET A 9 -18.92 16.33 -4.99
CA MET A 9 -18.21 17.49 -4.41
C MET A 9 -17.14 18.04 -5.36
N GLU A 10 -16.72 19.29 -5.19
CA GLU A 10 -15.41 19.74 -5.66
C GLU A 10 -14.30 19.08 -4.81
N SER A 11 -13.53 18.21 -5.45
CA SER A 11 -12.38 17.50 -4.90
C SER A 11 -11.30 17.39 -5.98
N GLN A 12 -10.07 17.02 -5.61
CA GLN A 12 -8.95 16.93 -6.57
C GLN A 12 -8.52 15.47 -6.76
N PRO A 13 -8.16 15.02 -7.99
CA PRO A 13 -8.11 15.79 -9.22
C PRO A 13 -9.44 15.79 -10.01
N TYR A 14 -10.50 15.16 -9.47
CA TYR A 14 -11.84 15.09 -10.06
C TYR A 14 -12.92 15.21 -9.00
N SER A 15 -14.14 15.57 -9.40
CA SER A 15 -15.32 15.63 -8.51
C SER A 15 -15.74 14.25 -8.03
N TRP A 16 -15.59 13.99 -6.74
CA TRP A 16 -15.84 12.69 -6.12
C TRP A 16 -17.31 12.53 -5.69
N PRO A 17 -17.90 11.31 -5.78
CA PRO A 17 -17.33 10.08 -6.35
C PRO A 17 -17.33 10.10 -7.89
N CYS A 18 -16.46 9.32 -8.54
CA CYS A 18 -16.32 9.34 -10.02
C CYS A 18 -17.54 8.83 -10.83
N ASP A 19 -18.63 8.41 -10.18
CA ASP A 19 -19.94 8.17 -10.79
C ASP A 19 -21.04 9.17 -10.39
N GLY A 20 -20.71 10.16 -9.55
CA GLY A 20 -21.62 11.23 -9.13
C GLY A 20 -22.79 10.80 -8.24
N ALA A 21 -22.86 9.54 -7.82
CA ALA A 21 -23.92 9.01 -6.97
C ALA A 21 -23.39 8.78 -5.55
N LEU A 22 -23.84 9.57 -4.58
CA LEU A 22 -23.57 9.32 -3.16
C LEU A 22 -24.84 8.83 -2.46
N ALA A 23 -24.72 7.70 -1.75
CA ALA A 23 -25.79 7.09 -0.97
C ALA A 23 -25.16 6.44 0.28
N ALA A 24 -25.72 6.70 1.46
CA ALA A 24 -25.05 6.43 2.73
C ALA A 24 -24.94 4.94 3.06
N GLU A 25 -25.89 4.13 2.58
CA GLU A 25 -25.90 2.67 2.66
C GLU A 25 -24.73 2.06 1.87
N SER A 26 -24.12 2.82 0.95
CA SER A 26 -22.97 2.39 0.14
C SER A 26 -21.68 3.18 0.41
N THR A 27 -21.63 3.93 1.52
CA THR A 27 -20.50 4.81 1.88
C THR A 27 -20.03 4.52 3.30
N ALA A 28 -18.72 4.54 3.52
CA ALA A 28 -18.12 4.44 4.85
C ALA A 28 -17.13 5.59 5.13
N LEU A 29 -17.08 6.04 6.38
CA LEU A 29 -15.95 6.75 6.97
C LEU A 29 -15.08 5.74 7.72
N ILE A 30 -13.79 5.71 7.40
CA ILE A 30 -12.77 4.95 8.15
C ILE A 30 -11.85 5.95 8.85
N ILE A 31 -11.81 5.88 10.19
CA ILE A 31 -10.87 6.64 11.03
C ILE A 31 -9.75 5.70 11.47
N ILE A 32 -8.53 5.96 10.98
CA ILE A 32 -7.39 5.05 11.10
C ILE A 32 -6.50 5.42 12.28
N ASP A 33 -6.33 4.47 13.20
CA ASP A 33 -5.25 4.40 14.20
C ASP A 33 -5.06 5.66 15.07
N MET A 34 -6.16 6.36 15.38
CA MET A 34 -6.18 7.52 16.29
C MET A 34 -6.08 7.06 17.75
N GLN A 35 -4.99 6.38 18.09
CA GLN A 35 -4.69 5.74 19.37
C GLN A 35 -3.67 6.56 20.17
N VAL A 36 -3.65 6.38 21.50
CA VAL A 36 -2.65 7.02 22.37
C VAL A 36 -1.22 6.67 21.95
N ASP A 37 -0.97 5.46 21.45
CA ASP A 37 0.33 5.02 20.93
C ASP A 37 0.80 5.83 19.71
N PHE A 38 -0.11 6.39 18.92
CA PHE A 38 0.23 7.15 17.70
C PHE A 38 0.17 8.67 17.88
N CYS A 39 -0.57 9.21 18.86
CA CYS A 39 -0.70 10.66 19.04
C CYS A 39 -0.85 11.12 20.51
N GLY A 40 -0.35 10.35 21.47
CA GLY A 40 -0.33 10.69 22.90
C GLY A 40 1.05 10.50 23.55
N GLU A 41 1.27 11.22 24.67
CA GLU A 41 2.51 11.18 25.45
C GLU A 41 2.79 9.78 26.00
N GLY A 42 4.05 9.33 25.92
CA GLY A 42 4.50 8.00 26.34
C GLY A 42 4.12 6.84 25.42
N GLY A 43 3.42 7.10 24.31
CA GLY A 43 3.06 6.12 23.29
C GLY A 43 4.19 5.75 22.32
N TYR A 44 3.98 4.75 21.45
CA TYR A 44 4.92 4.30 20.42
C TYR A 44 5.59 5.45 19.61
N VAL A 45 4.81 6.44 19.14
CA VAL A 45 5.33 7.56 18.33
C VAL A 45 6.15 8.56 19.15
N ASP A 46 5.78 8.77 20.41
CA ASP A 46 6.52 9.62 21.36
C ASP A 46 7.86 8.97 21.76
N GLN A 47 7.86 7.64 21.98
CA GLN A 47 9.08 6.86 22.25
C GLN A 47 10.09 6.90 21.09
N MET A 48 9.62 7.07 19.85
CA MET A 48 10.48 7.31 18.68
C MET A 48 10.97 8.77 18.55
N GLY A 49 10.51 9.68 19.40
CA GLY A 49 10.92 11.09 19.41
C GLY A 49 10.33 11.97 18.30
N TYR A 50 9.17 11.59 17.74
CA TYR A 50 8.50 12.40 16.72
C TYR A 50 7.60 13.50 17.31
N ASP A 51 7.39 14.57 16.55
CA ASP A 51 6.54 15.69 16.95
C ASP A 51 5.05 15.29 16.99
N LEU A 52 4.54 15.08 18.21
CA LEU A 52 3.14 14.77 18.46
C LEU A 52 2.17 15.85 17.97
N SER A 53 2.60 17.11 17.81
CA SER A 53 1.71 18.18 17.34
C SER A 53 1.25 17.95 15.90
N LEU A 54 2.09 17.34 15.06
CA LEU A 54 1.75 16.96 13.69
C LEU A 54 0.64 15.90 13.70
N VAL A 55 0.84 14.79 14.40
CA VAL A 55 -0.11 13.66 14.45
C VAL A 55 -1.37 13.94 15.29
N ARG A 56 -1.38 15.00 16.11
CA ARG A 56 -2.59 15.52 16.80
C ARG A 56 -3.36 16.56 15.99
N ALA A 57 -2.79 17.15 14.95
CA ALA A 57 -3.48 18.13 14.09
C ALA A 57 -4.84 17.67 13.50
N PRO A 58 -5.03 16.41 13.05
CA PRO A 58 -6.28 16.01 12.40
C PRO A 58 -7.44 15.72 13.37
N ILE A 59 -7.23 15.80 14.70
CA ILE A 59 -8.26 15.46 15.70
C ILE A 59 -9.52 16.32 15.52
N THR A 60 -9.41 17.65 15.52
CA THR A 60 -10.58 18.54 15.40
C THR A 60 -11.29 18.42 14.03
N PRO A 61 -10.58 18.36 12.88
CA PRO A 61 -11.18 17.97 11.59
C PRO A 61 -11.96 16.66 11.63
N LEU A 62 -11.36 15.59 12.20
CA LEU A 62 -11.99 14.27 12.33
C LEU A 62 -13.20 14.28 13.27
N GLN A 63 -13.17 15.04 14.37
CA GLN A 63 -14.32 15.16 15.29
C GLN A 63 -15.55 15.76 14.60
N ASN A 64 -15.36 16.86 13.86
CA ASN A 64 -16.42 17.51 13.11
C ASN A 64 -16.99 16.59 12.02
N LEU A 65 -16.12 15.88 11.30
CA LEU A 65 -16.54 14.92 10.28
C LEU A 65 -17.22 13.68 10.88
N LEU A 66 -16.73 13.14 11.98
CA LEU A 66 -17.33 12.02 12.70
C LEU A 66 -18.74 12.39 13.17
N ALA A 67 -18.97 13.61 13.64
CA ALA A 67 -20.31 14.11 13.96
C ALA A 67 -21.22 14.19 12.72
N SER A 68 -20.72 14.69 11.57
CA SER A 68 -21.49 14.74 10.32
C SER A 68 -21.79 13.33 9.76
N ALA A 69 -20.81 12.42 9.78
CA ALA A 69 -20.98 11.01 9.43
C ALA A 69 -22.02 10.33 10.35
N ARG A 70 -21.97 10.59 11.66
CA ARG A 70 -22.98 10.15 12.65
C ARG A 70 -24.34 10.82 12.49
N ALA A 71 -24.47 11.91 11.72
CA ALA A 71 -25.74 12.56 11.38
C ALA A 71 -26.33 12.05 10.04
N ALA A 72 -25.48 11.84 9.04
CA ALA A 72 -25.82 11.23 7.76
C ALA A 72 -26.09 9.72 7.87
N GLY A 73 -25.40 9.05 8.80
CA GLY A 73 -25.42 7.60 8.99
C GLY A 73 -24.91 6.80 7.80
N ILE A 74 -23.87 7.32 7.15
CA ILE A 74 -22.88 6.47 6.48
C ILE A 74 -22.31 5.46 7.48
N LYS A 75 -21.78 4.34 7.00
CA LYS A 75 -21.06 3.40 7.87
C LYS A 75 -19.89 4.13 8.54
N VAL A 76 -19.74 4.00 9.85
CA VAL A 76 -18.52 4.45 10.56
C VAL A 76 -17.76 3.21 11.02
N ILE A 77 -16.46 3.20 10.73
CA ILE A 77 -15.49 2.16 11.12
C ILE A 77 -14.26 2.87 11.71
N HIS A 78 -13.76 2.36 12.82
CA HIS A 78 -12.49 2.79 13.41
C HIS A 78 -11.46 1.67 13.27
N THR A 79 -10.17 1.98 13.26
CA THR A 79 -9.12 0.96 13.28
C THR A 79 -8.13 1.19 14.40
N ARG A 80 -7.58 0.08 14.92
CA ARG A 80 -6.49 0.08 15.88
C ARG A 80 -5.38 -0.83 15.37
N GLU A 81 -4.20 -0.30 15.09
CA GLU A 81 -3.03 -1.15 14.89
C GLU A 81 -2.62 -1.74 16.25
N GLY A 82 -2.44 -3.06 16.31
CA GLY A 82 -1.85 -3.70 17.47
C GLY A 82 -1.94 -5.22 17.47
N HIS A 83 -1.19 -5.85 18.36
CA HIS A 83 -0.95 -7.29 18.39
C HIS A 83 -1.59 -7.95 19.60
N ARG A 84 -2.00 -9.21 19.46
CA ARG A 84 -2.54 -10.02 20.56
C ARG A 84 -1.58 -10.00 21.75
N PRO A 85 -2.04 -10.10 23.01
CA PRO A 85 -1.16 -10.12 24.17
C PRO A 85 -0.05 -11.18 24.13
N SER A 86 -0.25 -12.30 23.42
CA SER A 86 0.73 -13.36 23.15
C SER A 86 1.76 -13.05 22.07
N LEU A 87 1.61 -11.94 21.33
CA LEU A 87 2.39 -11.53 20.15
C LEU A 87 2.37 -12.56 19.00
N ALA A 88 1.40 -13.49 18.99
CA ALA A 88 1.30 -14.54 17.97
C ALA A 88 0.93 -14.01 16.57
N ASP A 89 0.46 -12.77 16.44
CA ASP A 89 0.22 -12.07 15.17
C ASP A 89 1.16 -10.88 14.96
N LEU A 90 2.37 -10.92 15.55
CA LEU A 90 3.46 -9.97 15.34
C LEU A 90 4.58 -10.60 14.50
N PRO A 91 4.77 -10.19 13.23
CA PRO A 91 5.93 -10.58 12.44
C PRO A 91 7.27 -10.24 13.12
N GLU A 92 8.24 -11.16 13.04
CA GLU A 92 9.55 -11.01 13.68
C GLU A 92 10.28 -9.74 13.20
N ASN A 93 10.22 -9.45 11.90
CA ASN A 93 10.80 -8.27 11.28
C ASN A 93 10.22 -6.96 11.87
N LYS A 94 8.90 -6.86 12.01
CA LYS A 94 8.19 -5.71 12.57
C LYS A 94 8.60 -5.47 14.02
N ARG A 95 8.70 -6.54 14.82
CA ARG A 95 9.21 -6.47 16.19
C ARG A 95 10.66 -6.00 16.22
N TRP A 96 11.54 -6.61 15.43
CA TRP A 96 12.97 -6.29 15.38
C TRP A 96 13.24 -4.83 15.01
N ARG A 97 12.53 -4.29 14.02
CA ARG A 97 12.64 -2.87 13.62
C ARG A 97 12.18 -1.94 14.75
N SER A 98 11.05 -2.25 15.41
CA SER A 98 10.54 -1.47 16.55
C SER A 98 11.51 -1.46 17.75
N ALA A 99 12.19 -2.58 18.02
CA ALA A 99 13.23 -2.64 19.04
C ALA A 99 14.48 -1.82 18.65
N SER A 100 14.86 -1.87 17.37
CA SER A 100 16.04 -1.16 16.84
C SER A 100 15.92 0.37 16.90
N ILE A 101 14.70 0.90 17.05
CA ILE A 101 14.41 2.33 17.22
C ILE A 101 13.95 2.69 18.65
N GLY A 102 14.12 1.77 19.62
CA GLY A 102 13.88 2.03 21.04
C GLY A 102 12.42 1.88 21.52
N ALA A 103 11.51 1.44 20.66
CA ALA A 103 10.06 1.38 20.92
C ALA A 103 9.50 -0.04 20.66
N GLU A 104 10.11 -1.08 21.25
CA GLU A 104 9.79 -2.48 20.96
C GLU A 104 8.30 -2.82 21.22
N ILE A 105 7.60 -3.29 20.18
CA ILE A 105 6.21 -3.75 20.27
C ILE A 105 6.10 -4.90 21.29
N GLY A 106 5.19 -4.73 22.25
CA GLY A 106 4.98 -5.68 23.34
C GLY A 106 5.87 -5.46 24.58
N SER A 107 6.88 -4.59 24.51
CA SER A 107 7.63 -4.12 25.69
C SER A 107 6.79 -3.13 26.52
N ARG A 108 7.16 -2.90 27.79
CA ARG A 108 6.44 -1.99 28.69
C ARG A 108 6.96 -0.56 28.57
N GLY A 109 6.13 0.34 28.04
CA GLY A 109 6.31 1.78 28.10
C GLY A 109 5.46 2.43 29.19
N ALA A 110 5.31 3.76 29.14
CA ALA A 110 4.52 4.51 30.11
C ALA A 110 3.00 4.20 30.03
N GLN A 111 2.50 3.88 28.83
CA GLN A 111 1.09 3.61 28.55
C GLN A 111 0.75 2.10 28.54
N GLY A 112 1.52 1.27 29.26
CA GLY A 112 1.38 -0.19 29.23
C GLY A 112 2.28 -0.83 28.16
N ARG A 113 1.85 -1.96 27.58
CA ARG A 113 2.62 -2.64 26.52
C ARG A 113 2.38 -2.03 25.15
N VAL A 114 3.45 -1.56 24.52
CA VAL A 114 3.46 -0.87 23.21
C VAL A 114 2.72 -1.68 22.14
N LEU A 115 1.76 -1.06 21.46
CA LEU A 115 0.93 -1.62 20.37
C LEU A 115 0.36 -3.02 20.67
N THR A 116 -0.06 -3.25 21.92
CA THR A 116 -0.61 -4.54 22.39
C THR A 116 -2.08 -4.39 22.78
N ARG A 117 -2.94 -5.28 22.28
CA ARG A 117 -4.40 -5.16 22.43
C ARG A 117 -4.84 -5.24 23.89
N GLY A 118 -5.64 -4.26 24.33
CA GLY A 118 -6.16 -4.12 25.69
C GLY A 118 -5.29 -3.31 26.66
N GLU A 119 -4.20 -2.69 26.19
CA GLU A 119 -3.33 -1.83 27.02
C GLU A 119 -3.70 -0.35 26.81
N PRO A 120 -3.49 0.56 27.80
CA PRO A 120 -3.93 1.96 27.71
C PRO A 120 -3.43 2.73 26.48
N GLY A 121 -2.18 2.50 26.06
CA GLY A 121 -1.59 3.12 24.87
C GLY A 121 -2.25 2.68 23.57
N TRP A 122 -2.74 1.45 23.52
CA TRP A 122 -3.34 0.89 22.32
C TRP A 122 -4.78 1.39 22.09
N GLU A 123 -5.46 1.93 23.10
CA GLU A 123 -6.83 2.39 22.94
C GLU A 123 -6.94 3.70 22.15
N LEU A 124 -8.11 3.88 21.51
CA LEU A 124 -8.46 5.09 20.77
C LEU A 124 -8.58 6.30 21.70
N ILE A 125 -8.14 7.46 21.23
CA ILE A 125 -8.17 8.69 22.04
C ILE A 125 -9.62 9.08 22.39
N PRO A 126 -9.88 9.59 23.62
CA PRO A 126 -11.23 9.97 24.06
C PRO A 126 -11.94 10.92 23.07
N GLU A 127 -11.20 11.83 22.44
CA GLU A 127 -11.67 12.80 21.45
C GLU A 127 -12.43 12.17 20.28
N LEU A 128 -12.08 10.93 19.88
CA LEU A 128 -12.64 10.22 18.72
C LEU A 128 -13.30 8.89 19.09
N SER A 129 -13.67 8.73 20.36
CA SER A 129 -14.32 7.52 20.91
C SER A 129 -15.41 6.93 19.99
N PRO A 130 -15.35 5.63 19.63
CA PRO A 130 -16.42 4.94 18.92
C PRO A 130 -17.76 4.93 19.67
N LEU A 131 -18.87 4.89 18.95
CA LEU A 131 -20.15 4.48 19.53
C LEU A 131 -20.23 2.94 19.56
N PRO A 132 -20.98 2.32 20.49
CA PRO A 132 -21.17 0.86 20.54
C PRO A 132 -21.82 0.21 19.30
N THR A 133 -22.21 1.01 18.31
CA THR A 133 -22.80 0.60 17.03
C THR A 133 -21.87 0.77 15.82
N GLU A 134 -20.62 1.18 16.07
CA GLU A 134 -19.58 1.40 15.06
C GLU A 134 -18.53 0.29 15.17
N ASP A 135 -18.11 -0.25 14.03
CA ASP A 135 -17.18 -1.38 14.03
C ASP A 135 -15.75 -0.90 14.31
N ILE A 136 -14.95 -1.73 14.99
CA ILE A 136 -13.54 -1.46 15.28
C ILE A 136 -12.70 -2.62 14.71
N ILE A 137 -11.79 -2.29 13.79
CA ILE A 137 -10.91 -3.25 13.14
C ILE A 137 -9.54 -3.26 13.83
N ASP A 138 -9.28 -4.32 14.59
CA ASP A 138 -8.01 -4.54 15.31
C ASP A 138 -6.99 -5.21 14.37
N LYS A 139 -6.19 -4.41 13.67
CA LYS A 139 -5.29 -4.89 12.61
C LYS A 139 -3.86 -5.18 13.10
N PRO A 140 -3.24 -6.30 12.67
CA PRO A 140 -1.81 -6.55 12.89
C PRO A 140 -0.90 -5.85 11.85
N GLY A 141 -1.41 -5.54 10.65
CA GLY A 141 -0.68 -4.88 9.57
C GLY A 141 -0.81 -3.34 9.54
N LYS A 142 -0.16 -2.71 8.57
CA LYS A 142 -0.31 -1.28 8.26
C LYS A 142 -1.59 -1.03 7.48
N GLY A 143 -1.86 -1.80 6.43
CA GLY A 143 -3.13 -1.80 5.70
C GLY A 143 -4.25 -2.42 6.55
N CYS A 144 -5.44 -1.79 6.56
CA CYS A 144 -6.56 -2.26 7.38
C CYS A 144 -7.26 -3.53 6.84
N PHE A 145 -6.87 -4.01 5.67
CA PHE A 145 -7.45 -5.18 5.01
C PHE A 145 -6.68 -6.49 5.26
N TRP A 146 -5.37 -6.43 5.52
CA TRP A 146 -4.58 -7.64 5.75
C TRP A 146 -4.73 -8.15 7.19
N GLY A 147 -5.04 -9.44 7.33
CA GLY A 147 -5.24 -10.08 8.64
C GLY A 147 -6.54 -9.69 9.35
N THR A 148 -7.50 -9.08 8.64
CA THR A 148 -8.78 -8.61 9.17
C THR A 148 -9.97 -9.13 8.36
N ASP A 149 -11.18 -8.79 8.79
CA ASP A 149 -12.43 -9.03 8.08
C ASP A 149 -12.98 -7.77 7.36
N LEU A 150 -12.18 -6.69 7.22
CA LEU A 150 -12.65 -5.40 6.70
C LEU A 150 -13.29 -5.50 5.31
N ASP A 151 -12.70 -6.23 4.35
CA ASP A 151 -13.31 -6.39 3.02
C ASP A 151 -14.62 -7.17 3.09
N HIS A 152 -14.70 -8.19 3.96
CA HIS A 152 -15.91 -8.96 4.17
C HIS A 152 -17.01 -8.09 4.80
N LEU A 153 -16.70 -7.28 5.80
CA LEU A 153 -17.60 -6.33 6.43
C LEU A 153 -18.11 -5.30 5.40
N LEU A 154 -17.22 -4.65 4.66
CA LEU A 154 -17.55 -3.63 3.67
C LEU A 154 -18.44 -4.18 2.54
N ARG A 155 -18.09 -5.32 1.95
CA ARG A 155 -18.92 -5.98 0.93
C ARG A 155 -20.28 -6.42 1.48
N THR A 156 -20.32 -6.98 2.69
CA THR A 156 -21.57 -7.41 3.35
C THR A 156 -22.50 -6.23 3.63
N CYS A 157 -21.95 -5.07 4.01
CA CYS A 157 -22.70 -3.83 4.16
C CYS A 157 -22.97 -3.10 2.83
N GLY A 158 -22.58 -3.65 1.67
CA GLY A 158 -22.82 -3.04 0.35
C GLY A 158 -22.01 -1.77 0.06
N VAL A 159 -20.96 -1.50 0.85
CA VAL A 159 -20.12 -0.30 0.72
C VAL A 159 -19.33 -0.32 -0.59
N LYS A 160 -19.24 0.84 -1.23
CA LYS A 160 -18.52 1.06 -2.50
C LYS A 160 -17.59 2.28 -2.44
N ARG A 161 -17.80 3.16 -1.46
CA ARG A 161 -17.12 4.46 -1.31
C ARG A 161 -16.52 4.57 0.08
N LEU A 162 -15.23 4.91 0.16
CA LEU A 162 -14.52 5.07 1.42
C LEU A 162 -14.00 6.50 1.55
N ILE A 163 -14.40 7.18 2.62
CA ILE A 163 -13.81 8.42 3.11
C ILE A 163 -12.78 8.01 4.17
N ILE A 164 -11.52 8.38 3.98
CA ILE A 164 -10.39 7.85 4.76
C ILE A 164 -9.62 9.01 5.41
N GLY A 165 -9.39 8.91 6.71
CA GLY A 165 -8.49 9.77 7.47
C GLY A 165 -7.91 9.07 8.68
N GLY A 166 -7.15 9.81 9.50
CA GLY A 166 -6.38 9.27 10.62
C GLY A 166 -4.88 9.34 10.40
N ILE A 167 -4.12 8.45 11.02
CA ILE A 167 -2.64 8.53 11.07
C ILE A 167 -1.95 7.16 10.84
N THR A 168 -0.72 7.12 10.32
CA THR A 168 -0.04 8.21 9.59
C THR A 168 -0.48 8.23 8.12
N THR A 169 -0.48 9.41 7.51
CA THR A 169 -0.92 9.67 6.11
C THR A 169 -0.13 8.82 5.11
N ASP A 170 1.15 8.56 5.38
CA ASP A 170 2.11 7.88 4.54
C ASP A 170 2.28 6.38 4.84
N VAL A 171 1.85 5.90 6.02
CA VAL A 171 1.90 4.48 6.41
C VAL A 171 0.50 3.88 6.40
N CYS A 172 -0.24 3.88 7.52
CA CYS A 172 -1.48 3.12 7.67
C CYS A 172 -2.59 3.62 6.74
N VAL A 173 -2.74 4.94 6.60
CA VAL A 173 -3.75 5.57 5.74
C VAL A 173 -3.46 5.26 4.27
N HIS A 174 -2.24 5.48 3.79
CA HIS A 174 -1.94 5.26 2.38
C HIS A 174 -1.93 3.78 1.97
N THR A 175 -1.50 2.86 2.84
CA THR A 175 -1.57 1.42 2.55
C THR A 175 -3.03 1.00 2.41
N THR A 176 -3.88 1.38 3.37
CA THR A 176 -5.33 1.08 3.34
C THR A 176 -6.03 1.67 2.12
N MET A 177 -5.65 2.89 1.69
CA MET A 177 -6.17 3.49 0.46
C MET A 177 -5.74 2.75 -0.81
N ARG A 178 -4.49 2.23 -0.85
CA ARG A 178 -3.99 1.41 -1.97
C ARG A 178 -4.73 0.07 -2.06
N ASP A 179 -4.84 -0.63 -0.93
CA ASP A 179 -5.59 -1.89 -0.82
C ASP A 179 -7.03 -1.72 -1.33
N ALA A 180 -7.73 -0.71 -0.80
CA ALA A 180 -9.10 -0.40 -1.16
C ALA A 180 -9.27 -0.02 -2.65
N ASN A 181 -8.37 0.81 -3.18
CA ASN A 181 -8.37 1.21 -4.59
C ASN A 181 -8.25 0.00 -5.54
N ASP A 182 -7.33 -0.92 -5.24
CA ASP A 182 -7.09 -2.10 -6.07
C ASP A 182 -8.25 -3.10 -5.95
N MET A 183 -8.84 -3.23 -4.75
CA MET A 183 -10.12 -3.92 -4.51
C MET A 183 -11.34 -3.28 -5.20
N GLY A 184 -11.17 -2.09 -5.79
CA GLY A 184 -12.17 -1.39 -6.60
C GLY A 184 -13.04 -0.37 -5.85
N TYR A 185 -12.80 -0.13 -4.56
CA TYR A 185 -13.50 0.91 -3.79
C TYR A 185 -13.13 2.31 -4.27
N GLU A 186 -14.13 3.18 -4.36
CA GLU A 186 -13.97 4.58 -4.76
C GLU A 186 -13.55 5.43 -3.54
N CYS A 187 -12.26 5.77 -3.46
CA CYS A 187 -11.64 6.31 -2.24
C CYS A 187 -11.48 7.84 -2.26
N LEU A 188 -11.66 8.47 -1.08
CA LEU A 188 -11.43 9.89 -0.83
C LEU A 188 -10.52 10.05 0.39
N LEU A 189 -9.34 10.65 0.22
CA LEU A 189 -8.41 10.96 1.31
C LEU A 189 -8.69 12.35 1.88
N LEU A 190 -8.80 12.43 3.21
CA LEU A 190 -8.94 13.69 3.93
C LEU A 190 -7.56 14.37 4.08
N THR A 191 -7.40 15.58 3.55
CA THR A 191 -6.12 16.31 3.58
C THR A 191 -5.84 16.96 4.93
N ASP A 192 -6.87 17.46 5.61
CA ASP A 192 -6.85 18.02 6.97
C ASP A 192 -7.23 16.98 8.03
N GLY A 193 -7.98 15.94 7.66
CA GLY A 193 -8.32 14.79 8.49
C GLY A 193 -7.25 13.69 8.52
N SER A 194 -6.03 13.96 8.02
CA SER A 194 -4.89 13.04 8.11
C SER A 194 -3.60 13.80 8.46
N ALA A 195 -2.67 13.16 9.17
CA ALA A 195 -1.31 13.70 9.39
C ALA A 195 -0.25 12.60 9.42
N ALA A 196 1.05 12.94 9.45
CA ALA A 196 2.15 11.99 9.56
C ALA A 196 3.29 12.52 10.45
N THR A 197 4.24 11.65 10.79
CA THR A 197 5.42 12.00 11.60
C THR A 197 6.42 12.91 10.88
N ASP A 198 6.26 13.11 9.57
CA ASP A 198 6.97 14.11 8.77
C ASP A 198 6.00 14.82 7.80
N ALA A 199 6.08 16.14 7.75
CA ALA A 199 5.17 16.97 6.94
C ALA A 199 5.42 16.83 5.42
N SER A 200 6.67 16.54 5.00
CA SER A 200 6.99 16.32 3.58
C SER A 200 6.48 14.97 3.09
N ASN A 201 6.53 13.92 3.92
CA ASN A 201 5.91 12.63 3.65
C ASN A 201 4.40 12.74 3.54
N HIS A 202 3.73 13.46 4.45
CA HIS A 202 2.29 13.75 4.37
C HIS A 202 1.93 14.47 3.06
N ALA A 203 2.66 15.53 2.70
CA ALA A 203 2.43 16.26 1.46
C ALA A 203 2.73 15.42 0.20
N ALA A 204 3.74 14.56 0.24
CA ALA A 204 4.08 13.62 -0.84
C ALA A 204 3.00 12.53 -1.00
N ALA A 205 2.52 11.97 0.10
CA ALA A 205 1.44 10.98 0.14
C ALA A 205 0.15 11.53 -0.50
N ILE A 206 -0.30 12.72 -0.11
CA ILE A 206 -1.43 13.42 -0.76
C ILE A 206 -1.14 13.66 -2.25
N ASN A 207 0.08 14.09 -2.59
CA ASN A 207 0.47 14.31 -3.99
C ASN A 207 0.44 13.02 -4.83
N MET A 208 0.77 11.85 -4.27
CA MET A 208 0.72 10.58 -5.01
C MET A 208 -0.70 10.24 -5.47
N VAL A 209 -1.71 10.47 -4.63
CA VAL A 209 -3.13 10.26 -4.99
C VAL A 209 -3.52 11.07 -6.23
N LEU A 210 -3.07 12.32 -6.34
CA LEU A 210 -3.43 13.26 -7.41
C LEU A 210 -2.87 12.90 -8.80
N LYS A 211 -1.93 11.97 -8.93
CA LYS A 211 -1.28 11.68 -10.24
C LYS A 211 -2.13 10.76 -11.12
N GLN A 212 -1.82 10.76 -12.41
CA GLN A 212 -2.44 9.89 -13.43
C GLN A 212 -3.98 9.93 -13.43
N GLY A 213 -4.58 11.11 -13.20
CA GLY A 213 -6.04 11.29 -13.14
C GLY A 213 -6.71 10.87 -11.82
N GLY A 214 -5.94 10.64 -10.76
CA GLY A 214 -6.44 10.21 -9.44
C GLY A 214 -6.14 8.74 -9.15
N VAL A 215 -4.89 8.30 -9.33
CA VAL A 215 -4.47 6.88 -9.39
C VAL A 215 -4.92 6.02 -8.20
N PHE A 216 -5.10 6.62 -7.03
CA PHE A 216 -5.63 5.95 -5.82
C PHE A 216 -7.02 6.44 -5.37
N GLY A 217 -7.57 7.45 -6.04
CA GLY A 217 -8.85 8.09 -5.70
C GLY A 217 -8.77 9.62 -5.83
N ALA A 218 -9.52 10.32 -4.99
CA ALA A 218 -9.50 11.78 -4.87
C ALA A 218 -9.05 12.24 -3.46
N VAL A 219 -8.87 13.55 -3.29
CA VAL A 219 -8.58 14.21 -2.00
C VAL A 219 -9.51 15.41 -1.77
N ALA A 220 -9.90 15.64 -0.51
CA ALA A 220 -10.74 16.77 -0.08
C ALA A 220 -10.51 17.13 1.39
N THR A 221 -11.10 18.24 1.87
CA THR A 221 -11.12 18.59 3.29
C THR A 221 -12.32 18.00 4.04
N SER A 222 -12.17 17.78 5.33
CA SER A 222 -13.21 17.38 6.27
C SER A 222 -14.43 18.31 6.18
N SER A 223 -14.21 19.61 6.05
CA SER A 223 -15.23 20.64 5.94
C SER A 223 -16.09 20.51 4.69
N ALA A 224 -15.51 20.12 3.55
CA ALA A 224 -16.24 19.90 2.31
C ALA A 224 -17.01 18.56 2.34
N VAL A 225 -16.44 17.51 2.94
CA VAL A 225 -17.17 16.26 3.21
C VAL A 225 -18.35 16.49 4.16
N CYS A 226 -18.20 17.32 5.20
CA CYS A 226 -19.29 17.65 6.12
C CYS A 226 -20.51 18.28 5.41
N GLN A 227 -20.28 19.11 4.38
CA GLN A 227 -21.34 19.71 3.56
C GLN A 227 -22.03 18.65 2.68
N LEU A 228 -21.24 17.76 2.08
CA LEU A 228 -21.72 16.68 1.21
C LEU A 228 -22.59 15.66 1.96
N LEU A 229 -22.22 15.30 3.19
CA LEU A 229 -22.89 14.25 3.96
C LEU A 229 -24.27 14.66 4.51
N ALA A 230 -24.58 15.95 4.59
CA ALA A 230 -25.80 16.48 5.22
C ALA A 230 -27.14 16.10 4.53
N GLY A 231 -27.13 15.25 3.48
CA GLY A 231 -28.30 14.91 2.66
C GLY A 231 -28.65 13.41 2.53
N LEU A 232 -28.32 12.53 3.50
CA LEU A 232 -28.39 11.06 3.35
C LEU A 232 -29.21 10.28 4.44
N PRO A 233 -29.78 9.06 4.14
CA PRO A 233 -30.49 8.13 5.07
C PRO A 233 -29.73 6.81 5.45
N ARG A 234 -30.27 5.84 6.26
CA ARG A 234 -29.45 4.86 7.08
C ARG A 234 -29.94 3.39 7.38
N ALA A 235 -29.02 2.39 7.59
CA ALA A 235 -29.09 1.14 8.47
C ALA A 235 -27.79 0.17 8.48
N HIS A 236 -27.64 -0.89 9.35
CA HIS A 236 -26.46 -1.86 9.59
C HIS A 236 -26.84 -3.41 9.55
N VAL A 237 -26.13 -4.55 9.90
CA VAL A 237 -24.94 -5.00 10.77
C VAL A 237 -24.34 -6.45 10.40
N ALA A 238 -23.55 -7.21 11.24
CA ALA A 238 -22.58 -8.33 10.87
C ALA A 238 -22.42 -9.69 11.72
N ALA A 239 -21.21 -10.37 11.77
CA ALA A 239 -20.90 -11.84 12.07
C ALA A 239 -19.57 -12.21 12.90
N ILE A 240 -18.95 -13.44 12.87
CA ILE A 240 -17.64 -13.87 13.59
C ILE A 240 -16.80 -15.13 13.07
N ASN A 241 -15.58 -15.45 13.63
CA ASN A 241 -14.30 -15.83 12.90
C ASN A 241 -13.11 -16.65 13.63
N GLY A 242 -11.85 -16.77 13.03
CA GLY A 242 -10.50 -17.09 13.65
C GLY A 242 -9.24 -17.46 12.72
N ALA A 243 -7.93 -17.16 13.05
CA ALA A 243 -6.66 -17.49 12.26
C ALA A 243 -5.23 -17.32 12.98
N VAL A 244 -4.06 -17.78 12.41
CA VAL A 244 -2.61 -17.72 12.95
C VAL A 244 -1.38 -17.78 11.92
N PRO A 245 -0.07 -17.42 12.24
CA PRO A 245 1.14 -17.33 11.33
C PRO A 245 2.58 -17.85 11.84
N THR A 246 3.74 -17.58 11.15
CA THR A 246 5.17 -18.11 11.39
C THR A 246 6.44 -17.25 10.95
N PRO A 247 7.74 -17.55 11.33
CA PRO A 247 9.03 -16.78 11.10
C PRO A 247 10.25 -17.57 10.40
N THR A 248 11.61 -17.33 10.30
CA THR A 248 12.78 -16.55 10.92
C THR A 248 14.10 -16.48 9.99
N PRO A 249 15.13 -15.55 10.09
CA PRO A 249 16.11 -15.16 8.99
C PRO A 249 17.71 -15.08 9.15
N CYS A 250 18.54 -14.66 8.10
CA CYS A 250 20.08 -14.49 8.04
C CYS A 250 20.75 -13.43 7.01
N THR A 251 21.86 -12.69 7.32
CA THR A 251 22.24 -11.31 6.81
C THR A 251 23.02 -10.97 5.46
N VAL A 252 22.69 -9.80 4.82
CA VAL A 252 23.37 -8.87 3.83
C VAL A 252 23.90 -7.59 4.52
N PRO A 253 25.09 -7.02 4.20
CA PRO A 253 25.70 -6.00 5.09
C PRO A 253 25.26 -4.53 4.90
N SER A 254 25.30 -3.96 3.69
CA SER A 254 25.27 -2.49 3.47
C SER A 254 23.88 -1.91 3.18
N ALA A 255 22.82 -2.65 3.48
CA ALA A 255 21.46 -2.18 3.31
C ALA A 255 21.10 -1.06 4.32
N ALA A 256 20.23 -0.14 3.89
CA ALA A 256 19.63 0.88 4.72
C ALA A 256 18.20 0.47 5.14
N PRO A 257 17.78 0.75 6.38
CA PRO A 257 18.54 1.43 7.43
C PRO A 257 19.55 0.54 8.15
N THR A 258 19.50 -0.78 7.96
CA THR A 258 20.31 -1.79 8.66
C THR A 258 20.60 -3.01 7.77
N PRO A 259 21.53 -3.90 8.15
CA PRO A 259 21.80 -5.15 7.44
C PRO A 259 20.53 -6.03 7.23
N PHE A 260 20.20 -6.36 5.99
CA PHE A 260 18.97 -7.07 5.57
C PHE A 260 19.14 -8.60 5.60
N THR A 261 18.20 -9.39 6.10
CA THR A 261 18.54 -10.71 6.67
C THR A 261 17.49 -11.77 6.28
N TRP A 262 17.82 -12.80 5.47
CA TRP A 262 16.98 -13.91 4.98
C TRP A 262 17.58 -15.32 5.23
N PRO A 263 16.78 -16.38 5.48
CA PRO A 263 17.31 -17.73 5.71
C PRO A 263 17.59 -18.48 4.40
N ARG A 264 18.54 -19.44 4.42
CA ARG A 264 18.98 -20.18 3.21
C ARG A 264 17.81 -20.84 2.47
N GLY A 265 17.75 -20.64 1.16
CA GLY A 265 16.71 -21.17 0.28
C GLY A 265 15.38 -20.40 0.29
N GLN A 266 15.24 -19.35 1.11
CA GLN A 266 13.98 -18.60 1.25
C GLN A 266 14.02 -17.18 0.67
N LEU A 267 14.99 -16.89 -0.21
CA LEU A 267 15.07 -15.65 -0.97
C LEU A 267 14.49 -15.84 -2.37
N GLY A 268 13.75 -14.86 -2.87
CA GLY A 268 13.41 -14.72 -4.28
C GLY A 268 13.82 -13.35 -4.84
N LEU A 269 13.87 -13.24 -6.17
CA LEU A 269 13.92 -11.97 -6.88
C LEU A 269 12.55 -11.67 -7.48
N LEU A 270 12.02 -10.48 -7.21
CA LEU A 270 10.82 -9.95 -7.83
C LEU A 270 11.18 -8.80 -8.79
N MET A 271 10.70 -8.91 -10.03
CA MET A 271 10.88 -7.93 -11.10
C MET A 271 9.53 -7.36 -11.49
N ILE A 272 9.27 -6.11 -11.07
CA ILE A 272 7.93 -5.51 -11.18
C ILE A 272 7.79 -4.71 -12.47
N ASP A 273 6.91 -5.17 -13.35
CA ASP A 273 6.30 -4.39 -14.43
C ASP A 273 7.29 -3.71 -15.39
N TRP A 274 8.43 -4.36 -15.68
CA TRP A 274 9.41 -3.94 -16.70
C TRP A 274 8.87 -4.11 -18.14
N GLN A 275 7.66 -3.61 -18.40
CA GLN A 275 6.89 -3.85 -19.60
C GLN A 275 7.05 -2.72 -20.62
N ARG A 276 6.89 -3.07 -21.90
CA ARG A 276 6.94 -2.12 -23.02
C ARG A 276 5.87 -1.03 -22.87
N ASP A 277 4.71 -1.35 -22.32
CA ASP A 277 3.63 -0.41 -21.98
C ASP A 277 4.08 0.73 -21.06
N PHE A 278 4.98 0.46 -20.11
CA PHE A 278 5.52 1.50 -19.21
C PHE A 278 6.75 2.21 -19.80
N LEU A 279 7.58 1.50 -20.59
CA LEU A 279 8.91 1.98 -21.01
C LEU A 279 8.97 2.56 -22.44
N GLU A 280 8.02 2.23 -23.32
CA GLU A 280 8.05 2.58 -24.75
C GLU A 280 7.01 3.62 -25.17
N LYS A 281 7.30 4.26 -26.31
CA LYS A 281 6.43 5.26 -26.93
C LYS A 281 5.15 4.60 -27.47
N GLY A 282 4.00 5.24 -27.26
CA GLY A 282 2.69 4.69 -27.61
C GLY A 282 2.09 3.72 -26.59
N GLY A 283 2.85 3.31 -25.57
CA GLY A 283 2.36 2.48 -24.46
C GLY A 283 1.61 3.27 -23.38
N PHE A 284 1.08 2.57 -22.37
CA PHE A 284 0.45 3.15 -21.18
C PHE A 284 1.17 4.39 -20.63
N GLY A 285 2.49 4.33 -20.43
CA GLY A 285 3.29 5.42 -19.85
C GLY A 285 3.25 6.70 -20.69
N ASP A 286 3.42 6.57 -22.00
CA ASP A 286 3.40 7.65 -22.98
C ASP A 286 1.97 8.20 -23.17
N SER A 287 0.95 7.33 -23.13
CA SER A 287 -0.46 7.71 -23.26
C SER A 287 -0.95 8.67 -22.16
N LEU A 288 -0.28 8.65 -21.00
CA LEU A 288 -0.52 9.55 -19.87
C LEU A 288 0.36 10.81 -19.90
N GLY A 289 1.18 11.00 -20.94
CA GLY A 289 2.07 12.15 -21.10
C GLY A 289 3.33 12.11 -20.23
N ASN A 290 3.75 10.94 -19.74
CA ASN A 290 4.92 10.82 -18.88
C ASN A 290 6.25 10.87 -19.64
N GLN A 291 7.33 11.22 -18.94
CA GLN A 291 8.70 11.15 -19.47
C GLN A 291 9.23 9.71 -19.45
N ILE A 292 8.68 8.83 -20.29
CA ILE A 292 8.95 7.37 -20.33
C ILE A 292 10.43 6.99 -20.31
N GLY A 293 11.30 7.77 -20.98
CA GLY A 293 12.74 7.52 -21.05
C GLY A 293 13.47 7.50 -19.70
N ARG A 294 12.85 8.04 -18.63
CA ARG A 294 13.38 7.95 -17.26
C ARG A 294 13.46 6.51 -16.76
N LEU A 295 12.45 5.69 -17.04
CA LEU A 295 12.36 4.33 -16.49
C LEU A 295 13.53 3.45 -16.94
N ARG A 296 14.03 3.68 -18.16
CA ARG A 296 15.17 2.94 -18.72
C ARG A 296 16.49 3.16 -17.97
N ALA A 297 16.58 4.17 -17.08
CA ALA A 297 17.74 4.36 -16.21
C ALA A 297 17.92 3.23 -15.18
N GLY A 298 16.85 2.54 -14.78
CA GLY A 298 16.92 1.43 -13.82
C GLY A 298 17.21 0.05 -14.43
N LEU A 299 17.18 -0.09 -15.77
CA LEU A 299 17.40 -1.36 -16.44
C LEU A 299 18.81 -1.97 -16.22
N PRO A 300 19.92 -1.20 -16.20
CA PRO A 300 21.25 -1.78 -15.97
C PRO A 300 21.38 -2.46 -14.61
N GLY A 301 20.89 -1.81 -13.54
CA GLY A 301 20.87 -2.39 -12.20
C GLY A 301 19.93 -3.61 -12.11
N ALA A 302 18.76 -3.54 -12.76
CA ALA A 302 17.81 -4.65 -12.79
C ALA A 302 18.37 -5.88 -13.51
N ALA A 303 19.05 -5.69 -14.64
CA ALA A 303 19.73 -6.75 -15.37
C ALA A 303 20.91 -7.35 -14.58
N ALA A 304 21.67 -6.54 -13.84
CA ALA A 304 22.75 -7.00 -12.98
C ALA A 304 22.23 -7.88 -11.81
N VAL A 305 21.19 -7.44 -11.10
CA VAL A 305 20.55 -8.23 -10.03
C VAL A 305 19.90 -9.50 -10.58
N LEU A 306 19.28 -9.44 -11.76
CA LEU A 306 18.72 -10.61 -12.45
C LEU A 306 19.81 -11.63 -12.81
N ALA A 307 20.96 -11.18 -13.31
CA ALA A 307 22.10 -12.06 -13.60
C ALA A 307 22.65 -12.72 -12.32
N GLY A 308 22.83 -11.94 -11.24
CA GLY A 308 23.26 -12.46 -9.93
C GLY A 308 22.25 -13.45 -9.33
N ALA A 309 20.95 -13.19 -9.44
CA ALA A 309 19.89 -14.07 -8.97
C ALA A 309 19.87 -15.41 -9.75
N ARG A 310 19.98 -15.35 -11.08
CA ARG A 310 20.11 -16.53 -11.95
C ARG A 310 21.36 -17.35 -11.62
N ALA A 311 22.50 -16.71 -11.35
CA ALA A 311 23.74 -17.37 -10.96
C ALA A 311 23.66 -18.03 -9.57
N ALA A 312 23.03 -17.38 -8.60
CA ALA A 312 22.79 -17.93 -7.26
C ALA A 312 21.70 -19.03 -7.23
N GLY A 313 20.93 -19.18 -8.31
CA GLY A 313 19.85 -20.18 -8.42
C GLY A 313 18.61 -19.85 -7.59
N ILE A 314 18.42 -18.60 -7.17
CA ILE A 314 17.22 -18.18 -6.42
C ILE A 314 16.00 -18.06 -7.36
N PRO A 315 14.78 -18.37 -6.91
CA PRO A 315 13.58 -18.23 -7.72
C PRO A 315 13.34 -16.78 -8.17
N VAL A 316 13.18 -16.58 -9.47
CA VAL A 316 12.85 -15.30 -10.10
C VAL A 316 11.37 -15.26 -10.47
N PHE A 317 10.70 -14.18 -10.07
CA PHE A 317 9.32 -13.85 -10.38
C PHE A 317 9.28 -12.52 -11.12
N HIS A 318 8.49 -12.46 -12.20
CA HIS A 318 8.24 -11.26 -12.99
C HIS A 318 6.76 -10.90 -12.90
N THR A 319 6.41 -9.65 -12.62
CA THR A 319 5.02 -9.19 -12.68
C THR A 319 4.75 -8.37 -13.92
N LEU A 320 3.50 -8.46 -14.37
CA LEU A 320 2.99 -7.73 -15.51
C LEU A 320 1.65 -7.13 -15.08
N GLU A 321 1.53 -5.80 -14.99
CA GLU A 321 0.22 -5.17 -14.86
C GLU A 321 -0.55 -5.43 -16.16
N ALA A 322 -1.68 -6.12 -16.04
CA ALA A 322 -2.41 -6.64 -17.18
C ALA A 322 -3.87 -6.94 -16.82
N HIS A 323 -4.76 -6.72 -17.79
CA HIS A 323 -6.16 -7.14 -17.75
C HIS A 323 -6.45 -8.23 -18.78
N LYS A 324 -7.48 -9.04 -18.54
CA LYS A 324 -7.97 -9.99 -19.54
C LYS A 324 -8.40 -9.28 -20.84
N PRO A 325 -8.34 -9.97 -22.00
CA PRO A 325 -8.81 -9.45 -23.28
C PRO A 325 -10.25 -8.94 -23.33
N ASP A 326 -11.10 -9.33 -22.38
CA ASP A 326 -12.50 -8.92 -22.22
C ASP A 326 -12.72 -7.81 -21.16
N LEU A 327 -11.65 -7.37 -20.47
CA LEU A 327 -11.66 -6.43 -19.35
C LEU A 327 -12.49 -6.88 -18.13
N SER A 328 -12.81 -8.18 -17.99
CA SER A 328 -13.63 -8.73 -16.89
C SER A 328 -12.99 -8.59 -15.49
N ASP A 329 -11.67 -8.37 -15.43
CA ASP A 329 -10.90 -8.10 -14.21
C ASP A 329 -10.44 -6.64 -14.07
N CYS A 330 -10.95 -5.73 -14.90
CA CYS A 330 -10.63 -4.31 -14.84
C CYS A 330 -11.68 -3.55 -14.02
N PRO A 331 -11.36 -3.02 -12.82
CA PRO A 331 -12.33 -2.26 -12.02
C PRO A 331 -12.88 -1.06 -12.82
N PRO A 332 -14.20 -0.82 -12.84
CA PRO A 332 -14.78 0.31 -13.56
C PRO A 332 -14.20 1.67 -13.12
N THR A 333 -13.85 1.83 -11.84
CA THR A 333 -13.17 3.03 -11.32
C THR A 333 -11.79 3.22 -11.93
N LYS A 334 -11.01 2.15 -12.13
CA LYS A 334 -9.69 2.17 -12.79
C LYS A 334 -9.83 2.61 -14.26
N ARG A 335 -10.78 2.01 -14.98
CA ARG A 335 -11.06 2.32 -16.40
C ARG A 335 -11.67 3.71 -16.63
N ARG A 336 -12.46 4.24 -15.67
CA ARG A 336 -12.97 5.62 -15.71
C ARG A 336 -11.84 6.65 -15.56
N ARG A 337 -10.86 6.38 -14.68
CA ARG A 337 -9.71 7.26 -14.44
C ARG A 337 -8.65 7.20 -15.54
N CYS A 338 -8.43 6.03 -16.16
CA CYS A 338 -7.57 5.87 -17.32
C CYS A 338 -8.32 5.26 -18.50
N THR A 339 -8.80 6.13 -19.40
CA THR A 339 -9.55 5.76 -20.61
C THR A 339 -8.71 5.04 -21.67
N ALA A 340 -7.38 5.07 -21.56
CA ALA A 340 -6.46 4.36 -22.45
C ALA A 340 -6.52 2.83 -22.28
N ILE A 341 -6.92 2.32 -21.11
CA ILE A 341 -6.88 0.88 -20.82
C ILE A 341 -7.78 0.10 -21.81
N GLY A 342 -7.19 -0.90 -22.47
CA GLY A 342 -7.83 -1.70 -23.51
C GLY A 342 -8.03 -1.00 -24.85
N GLN A 343 -7.52 0.22 -25.04
CA GLN A 343 -7.51 0.90 -26.35
C GLN A 343 -6.22 0.61 -27.10
N THR A 344 -6.28 0.64 -28.44
CA THR A 344 -5.08 0.64 -29.29
C THR A 344 -4.66 2.06 -29.60
N ILE A 345 -3.52 2.46 -29.04
CA ILE A 345 -2.93 3.79 -29.25
C ILE A 345 -1.85 3.70 -30.32
N ASP A 346 -0.84 2.83 -30.12
CA ASP A 346 0.06 2.40 -31.18
C ASP A 346 -0.27 0.95 -31.63
N LYS A 347 -0.40 0.75 -32.94
CA LYS A 347 -0.74 -0.56 -33.53
C LYS A 347 0.36 -1.62 -33.35
N SER A 348 1.60 -1.20 -33.11
CA SER A 348 2.74 -2.10 -32.86
C SER A 348 2.79 -2.61 -31.41
N LEU A 349 2.03 -1.98 -30.49
CA LEU A 349 1.89 -2.39 -29.09
C LEU A 349 0.55 -3.07 -28.78
N GLY A 350 -0.42 -3.01 -29.70
CA GLY A 350 -1.72 -3.67 -29.54
C GLY A 350 -2.67 -2.87 -28.63
N ARG A 351 -3.33 -3.51 -27.67
CA ARG A 351 -4.18 -2.85 -26.66
C ARG A 351 -3.46 -2.64 -25.33
N VAL A 352 -3.48 -1.40 -24.86
CA VAL A 352 -2.77 -0.94 -23.65
C VAL A 352 -3.23 -1.69 -22.39
N LEU A 353 -2.26 -2.24 -21.64
CA LEU A 353 -2.41 -3.07 -20.44
C LEU A 353 -3.33 -4.30 -20.59
N ILE A 354 -3.35 -4.95 -21.75
CA ILE A 354 -4.06 -6.22 -21.96
C ILE A 354 -3.09 -7.39 -22.07
N ALA A 355 -3.37 -8.44 -21.31
CA ALA A 355 -2.61 -9.70 -21.29
C ALA A 355 -2.46 -10.30 -22.70
N GLY A 356 -1.22 -10.45 -23.16
CA GLY A 356 -0.87 -11.06 -24.44
C GLY A 356 -0.82 -10.11 -25.65
N GLU A 357 -1.03 -8.81 -25.47
CA GLU A 357 -0.72 -7.81 -26.51
C GLU A 357 0.79 -7.45 -26.49
N PRO A 358 1.41 -7.05 -27.61
CA PRO A 358 2.87 -6.83 -27.68
C PRO A 358 3.42 -5.73 -26.75
N GLY A 359 2.59 -4.75 -26.37
CA GLY A 359 2.94 -3.72 -25.38
C GLY A 359 2.96 -4.25 -23.95
N ASN A 360 2.21 -5.31 -23.67
CA ASN A 360 2.15 -5.88 -22.33
C ASN A 360 3.39 -6.73 -21.98
N GLU A 361 4.17 -7.16 -22.99
CA GLU A 361 5.42 -7.91 -22.82
C GLU A 361 6.48 -7.16 -22.00
N ILE A 362 7.36 -7.94 -21.37
CA ILE A 362 8.58 -7.45 -20.68
C ILE A 362 9.66 -7.11 -21.72
N VAL A 363 10.40 -6.02 -21.47
CA VAL A 363 11.49 -5.55 -22.34
C VAL A 363 12.66 -6.54 -22.42
N ASP A 364 13.36 -6.56 -23.56
CA ASP A 364 14.37 -7.57 -23.87
C ASP A 364 15.54 -7.63 -22.86
N GLU A 365 15.91 -6.50 -22.26
CA GLU A 365 17.04 -6.40 -21.34
C GLU A 365 16.87 -7.22 -20.05
N VAL A 366 15.63 -7.51 -19.65
CA VAL A 366 15.28 -8.28 -18.45
C VAL A 366 14.27 -9.39 -18.75
N ARG A 367 14.17 -9.83 -20.01
CA ARG A 367 13.18 -10.82 -20.47
C ARG A 367 13.26 -12.13 -19.64
N PRO A 368 12.11 -12.72 -19.26
CA PRO A 368 12.09 -14.00 -18.54
C PRO A 368 12.72 -15.15 -19.33
N ILE A 369 13.36 -16.08 -18.63
CA ILE A 369 13.85 -17.35 -19.20
C ILE A 369 13.05 -18.56 -18.68
N ALA A 370 13.19 -19.70 -19.34
CA ALA A 370 12.51 -20.93 -18.95
C ALA A 370 12.83 -21.34 -17.51
N GLY A 371 11.80 -21.50 -16.68
CA GLY A 371 11.90 -21.79 -15.24
C GLY A 371 11.57 -20.59 -14.33
N GLU A 372 11.58 -19.37 -14.87
CA GLU A 372 11.12 -18.17 -14.15
C GLU A 372 9.59 -18.03 -14.22
N THR A 373 9.00 -17.34 -13.24
CA THR A 373 7.53 -17.27 -13.08
C THR A 373 7.01 -15.90 -13.50
N SER A 374 6.19 -15.83 -14.56
CA SER A 374 5.49 -14.59 -14.97
C SER A 374 4.08 -14.52 -14.37
N ILE A 375 3.73 -13.39 -13.75
CA ILE A 375 2.49 -13.19 -13.01
C ILE A 375 1.75 -11.98 -13.58
N HIS A 376 0.59 -12.21 -14.19
CA HIS A 376 -0.31 -11.13 -14.61
C HIS A 376 -1.13 -10.66 -13.41
N LYS A 377 -1.13 -9.35 -13.14
CA LYS A 377 -1.88 -8.74 -12.03
C LYS A 377 -2.82 -7.62 -12.50
N PRO A 378 -4.10 -7.62 -12.09
CA PRO A 378 -5.05 -6.56 -12.46
C PRO A 378 -4.89 -5.30 -11.57
N GLY A 379 -4.21 -5.42 -10.43
CA GLY A 379 -3.91 -4.33 -9.50
C GLY A 379 -2.50 -3.72 -9.67
N LYS A 380 -2.20 -2.74 -8.83
CA LYS A 380 -0.84 -2.21 -8.64
C LYS A 380 -0.06 -3.14 -7.72
N GLY A 381 -0.69 -3.59 -6.63
CA GLY A 381 -0.18 -4.64 -5.77
C GLY A 381 -0.04 -5.98 -6.49
N SER A 382 1.01 -6.74 -6.17
CA SER A 382 1.31 -8.04 -6.77
C SER A 382 0.66 -9.21 -6.04
N PHE A 383 0.18 -8.98 -4.81
CA PHE A 383 -0.58 -9.99 -4.06
C PHE A 383 -2.09 -9.88 -4.38
N TYR A 384 -2.59 -8.69 -4.73
CA TYR A 384 -3.99 -8.51 -5.07
C TYR A 384 -4.45 -9.32 -6.30
N ALA A 385 -5.40 -10.24 -6.06
CA ALA A 385 -6.05 -11.09 -7.07
C ALA A 385 -5.08 -11.98 -7.89
N THR A 386 -3.91 -12.32 -7.34
CA THR A 386 -2.96 -13.27 -7.93
C THR A 386 -2.80 -14.52 -7.05
N GLY A 387 -2.05 -15.51 -7.53
CA GLY A 387 -1.58 -16.64 -6.71
C GLY A 387 -0.24 -16.39 -6.00
N PHE A 388 0.28 -15.15 -5.99
CA PHE A 388 1.69 -14.88 -5.65
C PHE A 388 2.07 -15.31 -4.22
N GLU A 389 1.19 -15.09 -3.24
CA GLU A 389 1.42 -15.52 -1.85
C GLU A 389 1.63 -17.04 -1.73
N GLN A 390 0.82 -17.82 -2.47
CA GLN A 390 0.97 -19.27 -2.54
C GLN A 390 2.25 -19.66 -3.31
N MET A 391 2.58 -18.98 -4.41
CA MET A 391 3.80 -19.24 -5.18
C MET A 391 5.08 -18.99 -4.38
N LEU A 392 5.06 -18.03 -3.44
CA LEU A 392 6.14 -17.79 -2.49
C LEU A 392 6.20 -18.91 -1.46
N ALA A 393 5.07 -19.26 -0.83
CA ALA A 393 4.97 -20.34 0.16
C ALA A 393 5.40 -21.71 -0.41
N ASP A 394 4.96 -22.07 -1.61
CA ASP A 394 5.31 -23.30 -2.33
C ASP A 394 6.82 -23.42 -2.62
N LYS A 395 7.50 -22.27 -2.72
CA LYS A 395 8.95 -22.18 -2.93
C LYS A 395 9.73 -21.89 -1.63
N GLY A 396 9.03 -21.84 -0.49
CA GLY A 396 9.60 -21.50 0.82
C GLY A 396 10.11 -20.06 0.92
N VAL A 397 9.74 -19.16 0.01
CA VAL A 397 10.27 -17.79 -0.06
C VAL A 397 9.58 -16.91 0.99
N THR A 398 10.37 -16.41 1.94
CA THR A 398 9.95 -15.46 2.97
C THR A 398 10.59 -14.08 2.79
N HIS A 399 11.56 -13.96 1.87
CA HIS A 399 12.33 -12.73 1.63
C HIS A 399 12.43 -12.42 0.13
N LEU A 400 12.40 -11.14 -0.23
CA LEU A 400 12.40 -10.68 -1.62
C LEU A 400 13.41 -9.56 -1.87
N LEU A 401 14.28 -9.76 -2.86
CA LEU A 401 14.92 -8.65 -3.58
C LEU A 401 13.89 -8.08 -4.56
N VAL A 402 13.74 -6.75 -4.63
CA VAL A 402 12.69 -6.11 -5.44
C VAL A 402 13.27 -5.06 -6.38
N THR A 403 13.00 -5.25 -7.67
CA THR A 403 13.32 -4.34 -8.79
C THR A 403 12.02 -3.97 -9.52
N GLY A 404 12.02 -2.93 -10.36
CA GLY A 404 10.85 -2.61 -11.21
C GLY A 404 10.31 -1.19 -11.16
N VAL A 405 9.13 -0.99 -11.75
CA VAL A 405 8.54 0.33 -12.01
C VAL A 405 7.02 0.37 -11.75
N THR A 406 6.41 1.53 -11.48
CA THR A 406 7.08 2.73 -10.96
C THR A 406 7.34 2.58 -9.46
N THR A 407 8.44 3.15 -8.95
CA THR A 407 8.86 3.02 -7.54
C THR A 407 7.74 3.36 -6.55
N GLU A 408 6.96 4.42 -6.82
CA GLU A 408 5.89 4.92 -5.97
C GLU A 408 4.52 4.23 -6.16
N VAL A 409 4.31 3.49 -7.26
CA VAL A 409 3.04 2.79 -7.53
C VAL A 409 3.20 1.29 -7.31
N CYS A 410 3.56 0.52 -8.33
CA CYS A 410 3.51 -0.95 -8.30
C CYS A 410 4.53 -1.53 -7.31
N VAL A 411 5.75 -0.99 -7.28
CA VAL A 411 6.79 -1.39 -6.34
C VAL A 411 6.36 -1.07 -4.90
N GLN A 412 6.04 0.19 -4.60
CA GLN A 412 5.68 0.60 -3.24
C GLN A 412 4.40 -0.07 -2.71
N THR A 413 3.39 -0.33 -3.52
CA THR A 413 2.22 -1.12 -3.07
C THR A 413 2.64 -2.56 -2.76
N THR A 414 3.38 -3.21 -3.66
CA THR A 414 3.78 -4.62 -3.49
C THR A 414 4.64 -4.85 -2.24
N VAL A 415 5.60 -3.97 -1.93
CA VAL A 415 6.43 -4.14 -0.72
C VAL A 415 5.69 -3.85 0.58
N ARG A 416 4.58 -3.08 0.53
CA ARG A 416 3.69 -2.91 1.69
C ARG A 416 2.82 -4.15 1.90
N GLU A 417 2.23 -4.68 0.82
CA GLU A 417 1.51 -5.96 0.84
C GLU A 417 2.36 -7.11 1.40
N ALA A 418 3.63 -7.19 0.95
CA ALA A 418 4.61 -8.18 1.41
C ALA A 418 4.98 -7.97 2.89
N ASN A 419 5.33 -6.74 3.28
CA ASN A 419 5.71 -6.42 4.65
C ASN A 419 4.62 -6.78 5.67
N ASP A 420 3.37 -6.45 5.37
CA ASP A 420 2.25 -6.77 6.26
C ASP A 420 2.06 -8.30 6.40
N ARG A 421 2.27 -9.05 5.31
CA ARG A 421 2.32 -10.53 5.31
C ARG A 421 3.53 -11.14 6.06
N GLY A 422 4.43 -10.32 6.59
CA GLY A 422 5.68 -10.76 7.21
C GLY A 422 6.77 -11.16 6.21
N ILE A 423 6.58 -10.90 4.91
CA ILE A 423 7.58 -11.14 3.87
C ILE A 423 8.56 -9.96 3.87
N GLU A 424 9.83 -10.26 4.07
CA GLU A 424 10.88 -9.25 4.21
C GLU A 424 11.40 -8.79 2.84
N CYS A 425 11.33 -7.48 2.54
CA CYS A 425 11.77 -6.93 1.26
C CYS A 425 13.03 -6.06 1.36
N LEU A 426 13.87 -6.13 0.34
CA LEU A 426 14.89 -5.14 0.02
C LEU A 426 14.61 -4.58 -1.39
N VAL A 427 14.35 -3.27 -1.47
CA VAL A 427 14.17 -2.56 -2.74
C VAL A 427 15.51 -2.07 -3.27
N VAL A 428 15.82 -2.43 -4.50
CA VAL A 428 17.09 -2.06 -5.12
C VAL A 428 16.98 -0.65 -5.73
N THR A 429 17.80 0.29 -5.27
CA THR A 429 17.57 1.74 -5.44
C THR A 429 17.84 2.26 -6.84
N ASP A 430 18.82 1.68 -7.52
CA ASP A 430 19.22 1.92 -8.92
C ASP A 430 18.60 0.91 -9.89
N ALA A 431 17.87 -0.09 -9.39
CA ALA A 431 17.08 -1.05 -10.17
C ALA A 431 15.57 -0.89 -9.98
N THR A 432 15.13 0.29 -9.56
CA THR A 432 13.73 0.75 -9.62
C THR A 432 13.70 2.16 -10.18
N GLU A 433 12.62 2.56 -10.89
CA GLU A 433 12.50 3.92 -11.40
C GLU A 433 11.09 4.51 -11.40
N SER A 434 10.99 5.82 -11.60
CA SER A 434 9.73 6.57 -11.70
C SER A 434 9.74 7.58 -12.85
N TYR A 435 8.55 7.88 -13.38
CA TYR A 435 8.35 9.07 -14.22
C TYR A 435 8.59 10.38 -13.46
N PHE A 436 8.51 10.34 -12.12
CA PHE A 436 8.58 11.46 -11.21
C PHE A 436 9.73 11.25 -10.20
N PRO A 437 10.94 11.77 -10.47
CA PRO A 437 12.12 11.53 -9.62
C PRO A 437 11.89 11.82 -8.13
N GLN A 438 11.14 12.88 -7.83
CA GLN A 438 10.79 13.26 -6.47
C GLN A 438 9.87 12.24 -5.76
N PHE A 439 9.04 11.48 -6.48
CA PHE A 439 8.23 10.42 -5.87
C PHE A 439 9.01 9.11 -5.71
N LYS A 440 9.98 8.82 -6.59
CA LYS A 440 11.00 7.79 -6.29
C LYS A 440 11.76 8.15 -5.01
N GLU A 441 12.23 9.40 -4.90
CA GLU A 441 12.94 9.88 -3.69
C GLU A 441 12.07 9.77 -2.42
N SER A 442 10.82 10.25 -2.46
CA SER A 442 9.88 10.10 -1.35
C SER A 442 9.58 8.64 -1.02
N ALA A 443 9.38 7.77 -2.03
CA ALA A 443 9.12 6.35 -1.79
C ALA A 443 10.31 5.64 -1.13
N LEU A 444 11.54 5.91 -1.59
CA LEU A 444 12.77 5.39 -0.98
C LEU A 444 12.94 5.88 0.47
N LYS A 445 12.62 7.15 0.75
CA LYS A 445 12.59 7.69 2.13
C LYS A 445 11.52 7.01 3.00
N MET A 446 10.31 6.83 2.48
CA MET A 446 9.21 6.14 3.17
C MET A 446 9.50 4.66 3.45
N PHE A 447 10.32 3.99 2.63
CA PHE A 447 10.72 2.61 2.87
C PHE A 447 11.56 2.46 4.15
N VAL A 448 12.62 3.27 4.27
CA VAL A 448 13.61 3.19 5.35
C VAL A 448 13.24 3.97 6.61
N ALA A 449 12.20 4.81 6.57
CA ALA A 449 11.69 5.57 7.72
C ALA A 449 11.32 4.66 8.91
N GLN A 450 11.36 5.20 10.14
CA GLN A 450 11.03 4.49 11.39
C GLN A 450 11.69 3.09 11.48
N GLY A 451 13.00 3.00 11.20
CA GLY A 451 13.74 1.73 11.26
C GLY A 451 13.44 0.74 10.13
N GLY A 452 12.88 1.19 9.01
CA GLY A 452 12.55 0.34 7.86
C GLY A 452 11.08 -0.07 7.81
N ILE A 453 10.16 0.82 8.20
CA ILE A 453 8.75 0.53 8.49
C ILE A 453 8.02 -0.26 7.38
N VAL A 454 8.46 -0.10 6.13
CA VAL A 454 8.04 -0.95 5.01
C VAL A 454 9.13 -1.98 4.68
N CYS A 455 10.34 -1.54 4.33
CA CYS A 455 11.37 -2.42 3.78
C CYS A 455 12.77 -1.80 3.81
N TRP A 456 13.77 -2.61 3.47
CA TRP A 456 15.15 -2.15 3.31
C TRP A 456 15.42 -1.61 1.90
N THR A 457 16.54 -0.91 1.74
CA THR A 457 17.04 -0.48 0.42
C THR A 457 18.55 -0.66 0.29
N ALA A 458 19.04 -0.97 -0.92
CA ALA A 458 20.47 -1.00 -1.25
C ALA A 458 20.69 -0.78 -2.76
N PRO A 459 21.89 -0.35 -3.20
CA PRO A 459 22.25 -0.34 -4.63
C PRO A 459 22.53 -1.76 -5.17
N SER A 460 22.48 -1.92 -6.49
CA SER A 460 22.58 -3.21 -7.19
C SER A 460 23.92 -3.92 -7.00
N ASP A 461 25.03 -3.17 -6.92
CA ASP A 461 26.39 -3.69 -6.71
C ASP A 461 26.53 -4.41 -5.36
N ALA A 462 26.02 -3.80 -4.29
CA ALA A 462 25.96 -4.39 -2.95
C ALA A 462 25.11 -5.66 -2.89
N VAL A 463 24.00 -5.71 -3.65
CA VAL A 463 23.10 -6.86 -3.71
C VAL A 463 23.74 -8.02 -4.49
N VAL A 464 24.36 -7.74 -5.64
CA VAL A 464 25.07 -8.74 -6.44
C VAL A 464 26.23 -9.35 -5.65
N ALA A 465 27.06 -8.53 -5.00
CA ALA A 465 28.20 -9.00 -4.20
C ALA A 465 27.77 -9.97 -3.07
N ALA A 466 26.57 -9.79 -2.49
CA ALA A 466 26.06 -10.67 -1.46
C ALA A 466 25.42 -11.97 -1.99
N LEU A 467 24.84 -11.94 -3.19
CA LEU A 467 24.41 -13.15 -3.90
C LEU A 467 25.63 -14.04 -4.22
N GLU A 468 26.70 -13.43 -4.76
CA GLU A 468 27.98 -14.11 -5.03
C GLU A 468 28.62 -14.69 -3.75
N ALA A 469 28.62 -13.93 -2.65
CA ALA A 469 29.18 -14.38 -1.38
C ALA A 469 28.38 -15.51 -0.70
N THR A 470 27.07 -15.60 -0.94
CA THR A 470 26.22 -16.66 -0.35
C THR A 470 26.16 -17.93 -1.20
N HIS A 471 26.32 -17.79 -2.52
CA HIS A 471 26.25 -18.89 -3.49
C HIS A 471 27.44 -18.80 -4.46
N PRO A 472 28.68 -19.09 -3.99
CA PRO A 472 29.86 -19.05 -4.85
C PRO A 472 29.72 -20.04 -6.01
N PRO A 473 30.18 -19.68 -7.23
CA PRO A 473 30.06 -20.54 -8.40
C PRO A 473 30.82 -21.87 -8.22
N LYS A 474 30.29 -22.92 -8.86
CA LYS A 474 30.85 -24.28 -8.88
C LYS A 474 31.94 -24.45 -9.93
#